data_AF-A0A2E7FIX2-F1
#
_entry.id   AF-A0A2E7FIX2-F1
#
_cell.length_a   1.000
_cell.length_b   1.000
_cell.length_c   1.000
_cell.angle_alpha   90.00
_cell.angle_beta   90.00
_cell.angle_gamma   90.00
#
_symmetry.space_group_name_H-M   'P 1'
#
loop_
_entity.id
_entity.type
_entity.pdbx_description
1 polymer ?
#
loop_
_entity_poly.entity_id
_entity_poly.type
_entity_poly.pdbx_seq_one_letter_code
_entity_poly.pdbx_strand_id
1 'polypeptide(L)'
;MVERFIAIRCEILAPDDQKLVDLGKIAKACAIDLGINVPLVIGSPQTSRETESAILLKIPKEIAVLNDEIWRLASRIACFCPEIRVSTQIYSESNPSSIQL
;
A
#
# COMPACT_ATOMS: atom_id res chain seq x y z
N MET A 1 3.34 24.92 -10.11
CA MET A 1 3.21 23.61 -10.79
C MET A 1 3.28 22.57 -9.67
N VAL A 2 2.16 21.98 -9.27
CA VAL A 2 2.15 21.00 -8.17
C VAL A 2 2.46 19.64 -8.80
N GLU A 3 3.69 19.15 -8.63
CA GLU A 3 4.03 17.78 -9.03
C GLU A 3 3.15 16.82 -8.23
N ARG A 4 2.25 16.12 -8.92
CA ARG A 4 1.55 14.98 -8.32
C ARG A 4 2.57 13.84 -8.25
N PHE A 5 3.15 13.64 -7.07
CA PHE A 5 4.00 12.48 -6.82
C PHE A 5 3.13 11.23 -6.89
N ILE A 6 3.40 10.37 -7.88
CA ILE A 6 2.76 9.06 -7.99
C ILE A 6 3.35 8.18 -6.88
N ALA A 7 2.51 7.67 -5.99
CA ALA A 7 2.92 6.91 -4.82
C ALA A 7 2.06 5.66 -4.64
N ILE A 8 2.65 4.61 -4.08
CA ILE A 8 1.92 3.43 -3.61
C ILE A 8 1.32 3.78 -2.25
N ARG A 9 0.01 3.63 -2.08
CA ARG A 9 -0.63 3.80 -0.78
C ARG A 9 -0.72 2.44 -0.10
N CYS A 10 -0.26 2.37 1.14
CA CYS A 10 -0.34 1.18 1.98
C CYS A 10 -1.33 1.46 3.10
N GLU A 11 -2.52 0.89 3.01
CA GLU A 11 -3.56 1.00 4.04
C GLU A 11 -3.44 -0.20 4.99
N ILE A 12 -3.27 0.08 6.29
CA ILE A 12 -3.00 -0.94 7.31
C ILE A 12 -4.14 -1.00 8.32
N LEU A 13 -4.85 -2.12 8.36
CA LEU A 13 -5.81 -2.44 9.41
C LEU A 13 -5.10 -3.23 10.51
N ALA A 14 -5.24 -2.81 11.76
CA ALA A 14 -4.64 -3.46 12.91
C ALA A 14 -5.49 -3.22 14.17
N PRO A 15 -5.50 -4.17 15.12
CA PRO A 15 -6.30 -4.05 16.35
C PRO A 15 -5.73 -3.05 17.36
N ASP A 16 -4.46 -2.67 17.21
CA ASP A 16 -3.75 -1.74 18.10
C ASP A 16 -2.67 -0.96 17.34
N ASP A 17 -2.26 0.17 17.91
CA ASP A 17 -1.29 1.09 17.32
C ASP A 17 0.11 0.47 17.18
N GLN A 18 0.50 -0.44 18.08
CA GLN A 18 1.80 -1.08 18.03
C GLN A 18 1.90 -1.99 16.81
N LYS A 19 0.90 -2.84 16.57
CA LYS A 19 0.80 -3.66 15.36
C LYS A 19 0.75 -2.80 14.11
N LEU A 20 0.00 -1.69 14.11
CA LEU A 20 -0.03 -0.77 12.97
C LEU A 20 1.38 -0.26 12.64
N VAL A 21 2.12 0.21 13.65
CA VAL A 21 3.49 0.70 13.49
C VAL A 21 4.43 -0.39 12.97
N ASP A 22 4.34 -1.60 13.51
CA ASP A 22 5.23 -2.69 13.13
C ASP A 22 4.95 -3.19 11.71
N LEU A 23 3.68 -3.34 11.34
CA LEU A 23 3.29 -3.65 9.96
C LEU A 23 3.75 -2.55 8.97
N GLY A 24 3.66 -1.29 9.37
CA GLY A 24 4.17 -0.16 8.59
C GLY A 24 5.69 -0.21 8.37
N LYS A 25 6.46 -0.65 9.38
CA LYS A 25 7.91 -0.87 9.24
C LYS A 25 8.22 -2.05 8.33
N ILE A 26 7.48 -3.15 8.46
CA ILE A 26 7.66 -4.35 7.62
C ILE A 26 7.40 -4.02 6.15
N ALA A 27 6.30 -3.33 5.84
CA ALA A 27 5.99 -2.93 4.46
C ALA A 27 7.09 -2.04 3.86
N LYS A 28 7.61 -1.09 4.64
CA LYS A 28 8.74 -0.23 4.21
C LYS A 28 10.02 -1.03 4.00
N ALA A 29 10.36 -1.93 4.92
CA ALA A 29 11.54 -2.79 4.78
C ALA A 29 11.44 -3.66 3.52
N CYS A 30 10.28 -4.27 3.26
CA CYS A 30 10.06 -5.07 2.06
C CYS A 30 10.21 -4.24 0.77
N ALA A 31 9.73 -2.99 0.76
CA ALA A 31 9.90 -2.10 -0.39
C ALA A 31 11.36 -1.73 -0.64
N ILE A 32 12.13 -1.46 0.43
CA ILE A 32 13.57 -1.19 0.36
C ILE A 32 14.33 -2.43 -0.14
N ASP A 33 14.05 -3.61 0.41
CA ASP A 33 14.68 -4.87 0.03
C ASP A 33 14.48 -5.20 -1.47
N LEU A 34 13.32 -4.83 -2.02
CA LEU A 34 12.99 -5.04 -3.43
C LEU A 34 13.49 -3.93 -4.35
N GLY A 35 14.13 -2.88 -3.82
CA GLY A 35 14.61 -1.74 -4.62
C GLY A 35 13.49 -0.91 -5.24
N ILE A 36 12.30 -0.90 -4.63
CA ILE A 36 11.16 -0.11 -5.12
C ILE A 36 11.44 1.38 -4.87
N ASN A 37 11.73 2.12 -5.94
CA ASN A 37 12.06 3.55 -5.90
C ASN A 37 10.83 4.47 -5.82
N VAL A 38 9.63 3.89 -5.75
CA VAL A 38 8.37 4.62 -5.68
C VAL A 38 8.01 4.89 -4.23
N PRO A 39 7.58 6.11 -3.87
CA PRO A 39 7.19 6.41 -2.49
C PRO A 39 6.08 5.49 -1.99
N LEU A 40 6.28 4.89 -0.81
CA LEU A 40 5.27 4.13 -0.08
C LEU A 40 4.66 5.03 1.02
N VAL A 41 3.42 5.45 0.80
CA VAL A 41 2.67 6.28 1.75
C VAL A 41 1.82 5.36 2.62
N ILE A 42 2.15 5.28 3.92
CA ILE A 42 1.33 4.54 4.87
C ILE A 42 0.10 5.39 5.20
N GLY A 43 -1.06 4.94 4.75
CA GLY A 43 -2.36 5.48 5.16
C GLY A 43 -2.86 4.70 6.36
N SER A 44 -3.31 5.37 7.42
CA SER A 44 -4.14 4.73 8.42
C SER A 44 -5.58 4.68 7.89
N PRO A 45 -6.18 3.49 7.73
CA PRO A 45 -7.62 3.41 7.82
C PRO A 45 -8.01 3.96 9.19
N GLN A 46 -9.12 4.69 9.23
CA GLN A 46 -9.86 4.97 10.46
C GLN A 46 -9.84 3.70 11.31
N THR A 47 -9.44 3.80 12.58
CA THR A 47 -9.48 2.71 13.58
C THR A 47 -10.86 2.05 13.56
N SER A 48 -11.06 1.07 12.66
CA SER A 48 -12.14 0.13 12.76
C SER A 48 -11.72 -0.80 13.90
N ARG A 49 -12.68 -1.18 14.75
CA ARG A 49 -12.45 -2.22 15.77
C ARG A 49 -12.35 -3.58 15.08
N GLU A 50 -11.45 -3.70 14.12
CA GLU A 50 -11.19 -4.95 13.44
C GLU A 50 -10.33 -5.83 14.33
N THR A 51 -10.79 -7.06 14.52
CA THR A 51 -10.08 -8.09 15.27
C THR A 51 -8.91 -8.67 14.47
N GLU A 52 -8.86 -8.41 13.16
CA GLU A 52 -7.88 -8.97 12.24
C GLU A 52 -6.95 -7.88 11.69
N SER A 53 -5.72 -8.28 11.38
CA SER A 53 -4.73 -7.40 10.75
C SER A 53 -4.73 -7.61 9.24
N ALA A 54 -4.68 -6.51 8.48
CA ALA A 54 -4.61 -6.57 7.03
C ALA A 54 -3.81 -5.42 6.43
N ILE A 55 -3.20 -5.67 5.27
CA ILE A 55 -2.54 -4.65 4.45
C ILE A 55 -3.21 -4.63 3.08
N LEU A 56 -3.65 -3.44 2.66
CA LEU A 56 -4.11 -3.16 1.31
C LEU A 56 -3.12 -2.23 0.60
N LEU A 57 -2.44 -2.75 -0.41
CA LEU A 57 -1.60 -1.96 -1.30
C LEU A 57 -2.46 -1.41 -2.43
N LYS A 58 -2.67 -0.10 -2.44
CA LYS A 58 -3.30 0.62 -3.56
C LYS A 58 -2.23 1.15 -4.48
N ILE A 59 -2.24 0.69 -5.72
CA ILE A 59 -1.18 0.88 -6.69
C ILE A 59 -1.74 1.61 -7.90
N PRO A 60 -1.21 2.80 -8.23
CA PRO A 60 -1.53 3.46 -9.50
C PRO A 60 -1.19 2.56 -10.68
N LYS A 61 -2.09 2.50 -11.67
CA LYS A 61 -1.97 1.67 -12.87
C LYS A 61 -0.64 1.91 -13.59
N GLU A 62 -0.19 3.16 -13.63
CA GLU A 62 1.05 3.58 -14.29
C GLU A 62 2.25 2.86 -13.69
N ILE A 63 2.26 2.63 -12.38
CA ILE A 63 3.35 1.96 -11.70
C ILE A 63 3.21 0.44 -11.83
N ALA A 64 1.98 -0.08 -11.68
CA ALA A 64 1.71 -1.52 -11.75
C ALA A 64 2.11 -2.16 -13.11
N VAL A 65 2.11 -1.37 -14.19
CA VAL A 65 2.49 -1.82 -15.54
C VAL A 65 4.01 -1.74 -15.78
N LEU A 66 4.71 -0.84 -15.09
CA LEU A 66 6.12 -0.53 -15.36
C LEU A 66 7.11 -1.21 -14.42
N ASN A 67 6.62 -1.80 -13.31
CA ASN A 67 7.49 -2.27 -12.25
C ASN A 67 7.03 -3.66 -11.74
N ASP A 68 7.78 -4.69 -12.11
CA ASP A 68 7.51 -6.08 -11.72
C ASP A 68 7.75 -6.32 -10.23
N GLU A 69 8.66 -5.55 -9.62
CA GLU A 69 9.02 -5.65 -8.21
C GLU A 69 7.83 -5.30 -7.30
N ILE A 70 6.90 -4.48 -7.77
CA ILE A 70 5.66 -4.16 -7.06
C ILE A 70 4.80 -5.40 -6.82
N TRP A 71 4.72 -6.30 -7.80
CA TRP A 71 3.98 -7.55 -7.64
C TRP A 71 4.65 -8.47 -6.61
N ARG A 72 5.96 -8.35 -6.44
CA ARG A 72 6.71 -9.08 -5.40
C ARG A 72 6.51 -8.48 -4.01
N LEU A 73 6.16 -7.20 -3.90
CA LEU A 73 5.97 -6.54 -2.60
C LEU A 73 4.89 -7.23 -1.75
N ALA A 74 3.71 -7.47 -2.33
CA ALA A 74 2.61 -8.13 -1.62
C ALA A 74 3.02 -9.53 -1.13
N SER A 75 3.65 -10.32 -2.00
CA SER A 75 4.14 -11.66 -1.67
C SER A 75 5.21 -11.63 -0.58
N ARG A 76 6.15 -10.67 -0.65
CA ARG A 76 7.23 -10.55 0.33
C ARG A 76 6.69 -10.20 1.71
N ILE A 77 5.72 -9.28 1.79
CA ILE A 77 5.04 -8.93 3.05
C ILE A 77 4.32 -10.16 3.62
N ALA A 78 3.57 -10.89 2.80
CA ALA A 78 2.87 -12.10 3.23
C ALA A 78 3.82 -13.19 3.75
N CYS A 79 5.07 -13.26 3.27
CA CYS A 79 6.07 -14.18 3.82
C CYS A 79 6.58 -13.78 5.21
N PHE A 80 6.61 -12.49 5.56
CA PHE A 80 7.00 -12.03 6.89
C PHE A 80 5.86 -12.08 7.89
N CYS A 81 4.62 -11.86 7.43
CA CYS A 81 3.41 -11.82 8.26
C CYS A 81 2.38 -12.84 7.71
N PRO A 82 2.59 -14.14 7.88
CA PRO A 82 1.69 -15.16 7.33
C PRO A 82 0.26 -15.13 7.93
N GLU A 83 0.10 -14.54 9.11
CA GLU A 83 -1.16 -14.44 9.84
C GLU A 83 -2.04 -13.24 9.41
N ILE A 84 -1.54 -12.35 8.54
CA ILE A 84 -2.31 -11.19 8.09
C ILE A 84 -2.79 -11.36 6.66
N ARG A 85 -3.92 -10.71 6.34
CA ARG A 85 -4.37 -10.62 4.95
C ARG A 85 -3.57 -9.54 4.22
N VAL A 86 -2.91 -9.89 3.13
CA VAL A 86 -2.31 -8.92 2.20
C VAL A 86 -3.11 -8.90 0.92
N SER A 87 -3.52 -7.72 0.46
CA SER A 87 -4.30 -7.54 -0.76
C SER A 87 -3.73 -6.40 -1.58
N THR A 88 -3.87 -6.49 -2.90
CA THR A 88 -3.41 -5.46 -3.83
C THR A 88 -4.59 -4.99 -4.66
N GLN A 89 -4.73 -3.67 -4.81
CA GLN A 89 -5.73 -3.03 -5.64
C GLN A 89 -5.04 -2.09 -6.62
N ILE A 90 -5.21 -2.34 -7.91
CA ILE A 90 -4.82 -1.37 -8.93
C ILE A 90 -5.93 -0.33 -9.07
N TYR A 91 -5.57 0.94 -9.12
CA TYR A 91 -6.51 2.01 -9.44
C TYR A 91 -5.94 2.90 -10.54
N SER A 92 -6.82 3.48 -11.35
CA SER A 92 -6.48 4.60 -12.21
C SER A 92 -6.89 5.87 -11.47
N GLU A 93 -6.01 6.86 -11.34
CA GLU A 93 -6.45 8.19 -10.91
C GLU A 93 -7.34 8.75 -12.02
N SER A 94 -8.66 8.56 -11.90
CA SER A 94 -9.60 9.32 -12.71
C SER A 94 -9.43 10.79 -12.34
N ASN A 95 -8.95 11.58 -13.29
CA ASN A 95 -8.90 13.03 -13.18
C ASN A 95 -10.28 13.53 -12.70
N PRO A 96 -10.40 14.22 -11.56
CA PRO A 96 -11.71 14.71 -11.07
C PRO A 96 -12.26 15.89 -11.90
N SER A 97 -11.74 16.15 -13.10
CA SER A 97 -12.12 17.26 -13.98
C SER A 97 -13.03 16.85 -15.14
N SER A 98 -13.71 15.71 -15.07
CA SER A 98 -14.66 15.31 -16.12
C SER A 98 -15.86 14.59 -15.53
N ILE A 99 -16.73 15.33 -14.83
CA ILE A 99 -18.20 15.24 -14.91
C ILE A 99 -18.72 16.54 -14.26
N GLN A 100 -18.95 17.56 -15.09
CA GLN A 100 -20.06 18.49 -14.92
C GLN A 100 -20.75 18.52 -16.28
N LEU A 101 -21.85 17.77 -16.38
CA LEU A 101 -22.89 17.92 -17.39
C LEU A 101 -24.11 18.51 -16.71
#